data_AF-A0A3N2PRZ6-F1
#
_entry.id   AF-A0A3N2PRZ6-F1
#
_cell.length_a   1.000
_cell.length_b   1.000
_cell.length_c   1.000
_cell.angle_alpha   90.00
_cell.angle_beta   90.00
_cell.angle_gamma   90.00
#
_symmetry.space_group_name_H-M   'P 1'
#
loop_
_entity.id
_entity.type
_entity.pdbx_description
1 polymer ?
#
loop_
_entity_poly.entity_id
_entity_poly.type
_entity_poly.pdbx_seq_one_letter_code
_entity_poly.pdbx_strand_id
1 'polypeptide(L)'
;MPFPFVLPTTSSFSFSASFRCDSHPSLPLTASTYRGVVRDALKKHKRLPSSAQSPHLSSVVSSLTSYLPYLLAIDAGVHQRGPLSSEIRVTLQDTPAIEWRPTLSDTAVPGREPPRVKVRHLDHEIAFALSTLAEAYTLVGRSALHPLYVTSAAVPTSEERTLAIQTATRHLLDAASIYEYLATRADTNTSVPCADIAPTTLRGLAALAHAEATLLAVLKDDPYPAIVSQSRNETDREWMYKSPDIPKVRAHLFARLCLAAAEHAAKASSLCQTRVPTTGDGGGGPGAAAAGKVNDALLRYLEDTRRTCRARACRFFGIDAELGGQTGTALAWLRAGLQELGVESREAAAPRKGGLSAGLSRFKKDWAEKREDKRVEREAAWGADGGRLEETRVIEHLEAQWTKVNDMIASQPIPPTGPLIAQMPSGRDIHVVKPYQVPQLDRTVLEATRAPPDRTDDGVGVGDGLSSDEEAEVGDRAKQVPVGAYPGSRPDHGSRSSYY
;
A
#
# COMPACT_ATOMS: atom_id res chain seq x y z
N MET A 1 8.81 -0.07 6.50
CA MET A 1 7.95 1.12 6.30
C MET A 1 6.80 0.65 5.43
N PRO A 2 5.52 0.77 5.82
CA PRO A 2 4.41 0.19 5.06
C PRO A 2 4.20 0.83 3.69
N PHE A 3 3.66 0.08 2.71
CA PHE A 3 3.43 0.58 1.34
C PHE A 3 2.52 1.83 1.32
N PRO A 4 2.88 2.90 0.56
CA PRO A 4 2.04 4.09 0.41
C PRO A 4 0.90 3.87 -0.59
N PHE A 5 -0.15 3.14 -0.18
CA PHE A 5 -1.34 2.92 -1.00
C PHE A 5 -1.97 4.23 -1.47
N VAL A 6 -2.51 4.20 -2.70
CA VAL A 6 -3.44 5.22 -3.19
C VAL A 6 -4.83 4.64 -3.05
N LEU A 7 -5.71 5.33 -2.31
CA LEU A 7 -7.08 4.85 -2.11
C LEU A 7 -7.89 4.97 -3.41
N PRO A 8 -8.67 3.93 -3.78
CA PRO A 8 -9.54 3.98 -4.94
C PRO A 8 -10.69 5.00 -4.76
N THR A 9 -11.34 5.34 -5.87
CA THR A 9 -12.53 6.22 -5.85
C THR A 9 -13.69 5.52 -6.53
N THR A 10 -14.92 5.91 -6.19
CA THR A 10 -16.14 5.28 -6.72
C THR A 10 -17.12 6.29 -7.31
N SER A 11 -18.04 5.82 -8.17
CA SER A 11 -19.15 6.61 -8.73
C SER A 11 -20.29 6.80 -7.72
N SER A 12 -21.27 7.64 -8.04
CA SER A 12 -22.61 7.52 -7.42
C SER A 12 -23.21 6.16 -7.77
N PHE A 13 -23.99 5.62 -6.85
CA PHE A 13 -24.83 4.45 -7.06
C PHE A 13 -25.96 4.47 -6.03
N SER A 14 -27.18 4.12 -6.45
CA SER A 14 -28.33 3.94 -5.58
C SER A 14 -28.69 2.47 -5.53
N PHE A 15 -28.59 1.86 -4.35
CA PHE A 15 -29.00 0.46 -4.15
C PHE A 15 -30.49 0.29 -4.38
N SER A 16 -31.32 1.28 -4.07
CA SER A 16 -32.77 1.21 -4.33
C SER A 16 -33.13 1.06 -5.81
N ALA A 17 -32.20 1.39 -6.72
CA ALA A 17 -32.39 1.20 -8.17
C ALA A 17 -32.13 -0.24 -8.64
N SER A 18 -31.47 -1.07 -7.84
CA SER A 18 -31.12 -2.45 -8.23
C SER A 18 -31.58 -3.50 -7.22
N PHE A 19 -31.88 -3.10 -5.99
CA PHE A 19 -32.22 -3.97 -4.89
C PHE A 19 -33.46 -3.46 -4.16
N ARG A 20 -34.37 -4.38 -3.85
CA ARG A 20 -35.55 -4.12 -3.03
C ARG A 20 -35.56 -5.06 -1.83
N CYS A 21 -35.83 -4.52 -0.65
CA CYS A 21 -35.94 -5.31 0.57
C CYS A 21 -37.36 -5.24 1.12
N ASP A 22 -38.14 -6.31 1.00
CA ASP A 22 -39.55 -6.29 1.43
C ASP A 22 -39.69 -6.26 2.96
N SER A 23 -38.75 -6.90 3.67
CA SER A 23 -38.72 -6.93 5.14
C SER A 23 -38.25 -5.61 5.76
N HIS A 24 -37.36 -4.89 5.07
CA HIS A 24 -36.67 -3.69 5.57
C HIS A 24 -36.57 -2.65 4.45
N PRO A 25 -37.68 -1.99 4.07
CA PRO A 25 -37.74 -1.19 2.84
C PRO A 25 -36.75 -0.01 2.79
N SER A 26 -36.37 0.55 3.93
CA SER A 26 -35.39 1.65 3.98
C SER A 26 -33.94 1.17 3.83
N LEU A 27 -33.64 -0.12 3.98
CA LEU A 27 -32.27 -0.64 3.99
C LEU A 27 -31.45 -0.28 2.72
N PRO A 28 -31.95 -0.48 1.48
CA PRO A 28 -31.24 -0.07 0.28
C PRO A 28 -31.00 1.45 0.21
N LEU A 29 -31.98 2.26 0.62
CA LEU A 29 -31.84 3.71 0.63
C LEU A 29 -30.76 4.15 1.63
N THR A 30 -30.82 3.65 2.87
CA THR A 30 -29.83 3.95 3.91
C THR A 30 -28.42 3.52 3.47
N ALA A 31 -28.26 2.34 2.87
CA ALA A 31 -26.99 1.90 2.32
C ALA A 31 -26.46 2.86 1.24
N SER A 32 -27.34 3.40 0.40
CA SER A 32 -26.99 4.40 -0.63
C SER A 32 -26.49 5.71 0.01
N THR A 33 -27.13 6.15 1.09
CA THR A 33 -26.71 7.34 1.85
C THR A 33 -25.31 7.16 2.43
N TYR A 34 -25.04 6.06 3.12
CA TYR A 34 -23.71 5.79 3.69
C TYR A 34 -22.64 5.60 2.60
N ARG A 35 -23.00 4.98 1.47
CA ARG A 35 -22.12 4.89 0.30
C ARG A 35 -21.76 6.28 -0.27
N GLY A 36 -22.72 7.21 -0.29
CA GLY A 36 -22.50 8.61 -0.66
C GLY A 36 -21.44 9.27 0.23
N VAL A 37 -21.53 9.07 1.55
CA VAL A 37 -20.53 9.58 2.52
C VAL A 37 -19.14 9.00 2.24
N VAL A 38 -19.05 7.67 2.00
CA VAL A 38 -17.78 7.01 1.62
C VAL A 38 -17.19 7.63 0.36
N ARG A 39 -18.00 7.78 -0.70
CA ARG A 39 -17.58 8.39 -1.96
C ARG A 39 -17.01 9.79 -1.75
N ASP A 40 -17.69 10.62 -0.96
CA ASP A 40 -17.31 12.00 -0.72
C ASP A 40 -16.03 12.09 0.14
N ALA A 41 -15.89 11.21 1.14
CA ALA A 41 -14.66 11.07 1.92
C ALA A 41 -13.46 10.66 1.04
N LEU A 42 -13.62 9.68 0.16
CA LEU A 42 -12.57 9.23 -0.76
C LEU A 42 -12.19 10.32 -1.77
N LYS A 43 -13.18 11.00 -2.36
CA LYS A 43 -12.95 12.12 -3.28
C LYS A 43 -12.21 13.26 -2.58
N LYS A 44 -12.61 13.61 -1.35
CA LYS A 44 -11.95 14.64 -0.55
C LYS A 44 -10.51 14.23 -0.25
N HIS A 45 -10.28 13.00 0.23
CA HIS A 45 -8.95 12.48 0.52
C HIS A 45 -8.02 12.58 -0.70
N LYS A 46 -8.47 12.13 -1.88
CA LYS A 46 -7.70 12.20 -3.14
C LYS A 46 -7.29 13.64 -3.51
N ARG A 47 -8.16 14.62 -3.25
CA ARG A 47 -7.92 16.04 -3.59
C ARG A 47 -7.01 16.77 -2.60
N LEU A 48 -6.82 16.22 -1.39
CA LEU A 48 -5.96 16.83 -0.39
C LEU A 48 -4.47 16.71 -0.80
N PRO A 49 -3.65 17.73 -0.49
CA PRO A 49 -2.20 17.60 -0.59
C PRO A 49 -1.70 16.51 0.36
N SER A 50 -0.53 15.95 0.09
CA SER A 50 0.02 14.79 0.83
C SER A 50 0.07 15.00 2.35
N SER A 51 0.48 16.19 2.79
CA SER A 51 0.54 16.54 4.21
C SER A 51 -0.82 16.66 4.92
N ALA A 52 -1.92 16.81 4.17
CA ALA A 52 -3.28 16.88 4.72
C ALA A 52 -4.04 15.56 4.60
N GLN A 53 -3.51 14.57 3.87
CA GLN A 53 -4.14 13.27 3.70
C GLN A 53 -4.11 12.43 4.98
N SER A 54 -2.99 12.45 5.70
CA SER A 54 -2.75 11.73 6.94
C SER A 54 -3.82 11.99 8.03
N PRO A 55 -4.11 13.24 8.44
CA PRO A 55 -5.17 13.51 9.42
C PRO A 55 -6.58 13.19 8.91
N HIS A 56 -6.78 13.11 7.59
CA HIS A 56 -8.08 12.78 6.99
C HIS A 56 -8.38 11.27 6.96
N LEU A 57 -7.39 10.40 7.18
CA LEU A 57 -7.58 8.94 7.13
C LEU A 57 -8.62 8.45 8.15
N SER A 58 -8.71 9.06 9.33
CA SER A 58 -9.71 8.73 10.34
C SER A 58 -11.15 8.91 9.84
N SER A 59 -11.40 9.96 9.04
CA SER A 59 -12.70 10.21 8.40
C SER A 59 -13.04 9.14 7.37
N VAL A 60 -12.04 8.71 6.57
CA VAL A 60 -12.22 7.64 5.58
C VAL A 60 -12.54 6.30 6.27
N VAL A 61 -11.75 5.93 7.28
CA VAL A 61 -11.96 4.71 8.07
C VAL A 61 -13.35 4.72 8.72
N SER A 62 -13.75 5.83 9.34
CA SER A 62 -15.07 5.98 9.97
C SER A 62 -16.21 5.82 8.97
N SER A 63 -16.09 6.45 7.79
CA SER A 63 -17.10 6.38 6.73
C SER A 63 -17.27 4.94 6.22
N LEU A 64 -16.15 4.23 5.96
CA LEU A 64 -16.17 2.83 5.52
C LEU A 64 -16.75 1.91 6.59
N THR A 65 -16.31 2.07 7.85
CA THR A 65 -16.78 1.27 8.98
C THR A 65 -18.28 1.45 9.22
N SER A 66 -18.81 2.66 8.98
CA SER A 66 -20.24 2.94 9.09
C SER A 66 -21.05 2.37 7.93
N TYR A 67 -20.48 2.30 6.72
CA TYR A 67 -21.14 1.79 5.52
C TYR A 67 -21.20 0.25 5.47
N LEU A 68 -20.11 -0.42 5.82
CA LEU A 68 -19.95 -1.87 5.68
C LEU A 68 -21.08 -2.72 6.30
N PRO A 69 -21.59 -2.42 7.52
CA PRO A 69 -22.72 -3.15 8.09
C PRO A 69 -23.96 -3.17 7.18
N TYR A 70 -24.30 -2.04 6.54
CA TYR A 70 -25.46 -1.95 5.65
C TYR A 70 -25.23 -2.74 4.36
N LEU A 71 -24.04 -2.62 3.78
CA LEU A 71 -23.67 -3.37 2.58
C LEU A 71 -23.73 -4.89 2.81
N LEU A 72 -23.19 -5.36 3.95
CA LEU A 72 -23.19 -6.76 4.33
C LEU A 72 -24.58 -7.28 4.72
N ALA A 73 -25.45 -6.42 5.24
CA ALA A 73 -26.85 -6.77 5.49
C ALA A 73 -27.64 -7.00 4.20
N ILE A 74 -27.42 -6.17 3.17
CA ILE A 74 -27.98 -6.39 1.83
C ILE A 74 -27.47 -7.73 1.26
N ASP A 75 -26.17 -7.99 1.39
CA ASP A 75 -25.54 -9.24 0.94
C ASP A 75 -26.12 -10.50 1.60
N ALA A 76 -26.29 -10.45 2.92
CA ALA A 76 -26.90 -11.51 3.69
C ALA A 76 -28.33 -11.80 3.22
N GLY A 77 -29.11 -10.76 2.91
CA GLY A 77 -30.48 -10.88 2.42
C GLY A 77 -30.60 -11.37 0.97
N VAL A 78 -29.60 -11.09 0.12
CA VAL A 78 -29.55 -11.59 -1.28
C VAL A 78 -29.17 -13.07 -1.29
N HIS A 79 -28.12 -13.45 -0.57
CA HIS A 79 -27.60 -14.81 -0.59
C HIS A 79 -28.25 -15.76 0.41
N GLN A 80 -29.11 -15.24 1.29
CA GLN A 80 -29.70 -15.96 2.43
C GLN A 80 -28.62 -16.66 3.29
N ARG A 81 -27.52 -15.94 3.56
CA ARG A 81 -26.37 -16.43 4.32
C ARG A 81 -26.09 -15.56 5.54
N GLY A 82 -25.57 -16.17 6.59
CA GLY A 82 -25.21 -15.48 7.83
C GLY A 82 -26.36 -15.36 8.83
N PRO A 83 -26.12 -14.72 9.99
CA PRO A 83 -27.07 -14.74 11.11
C PRO A 83 -28.35 -13.92 10.86
N LEU A 84 -28.29 -12.90 9.99
CA LEU A 84 -29.43 -12.04 9.64
C LEU A 84 -30.24 -12.57 8.43
N SER A 85 -29.87 -13.71 7.85
CA SER A 85 -30.48 -14.23 6.61
C SER A 85 -31.96 -14.58 6.74
N SER A 86 -32.42 -14.90 7.95
CA SER A 86 -33.82 -15.22 8.23
C SER A 86 -34.70 -13.99 8.37
N GLU A 87 -34.10 -12.83 8.67
CA GLU A 87 -34.81 -11.58 8.97
C GLU A 87 -34.87 -10.64 7.76
N ILE A 88 -33.85 -10.69 6.89
CA ILE A 88 -33.71 -9.79 5.75
C ILE A 88 -33.96 -10.54 4.46
N ARG A 89 -34.93 -10.08 3.66
CA ARG A 89 -35.20 -10.61 2.31
C ARG A 89 -34.99 -9.53 1.27
N VAL A 90 -33.90 -9.65 0.51
CA VAL A 90 -33.57 -8.75 -0.58
C VAL A 90 -33.81 -9.45 -1.92
N THR A 91 -34.45 -8.75 -2.84
CA THR A 91 -34.64 -9.15 -4.23
C THR A 91 -33.82 -8.26 -5.16
N LEU A 92 -33.16 -8.87 -6.13
CA LEU A 92 -32.45 -8.16 -7.19
C LEU A 92 -33.46 -7.77 -8.27
N GLN A 93 -33.59 -6.48 -8.53
CA GLN A 93 -34.48 -5.93 -9.55
C GLN A 93 -33.75 -5.74 -10.88
N ASP A 94 -32.57 -5.11 -10.82
CA ASP A 94 -31.74 -4.80 -11.97
C ASP A 94 -30.28 -5.14 -11.67
N THR A 95 -29.49 -5.36 -12.72
CA THR A 95 -28.05 -5.61 -12.55
C THR A 95 -27.36 -4.32 -12.07
N PRO A 96 -26.64 -4.35 -10.94
CA PRO A 96 -25.90 -3.20 -10.44
C PRO A 96 -24.90 -2.69 -11.48
N ALA A 97 -24.86 -1.37 -11.68
CA ALA A 97 -23.91 -0.71 -12.55
C ALA A 97 -22.99 0.19 -11.71
N ILE A 98 -22.23 -0.42 -10.81
CA ILE A 98 -21.34 0.30 -9.91
C ILE A 98 -19.99 0.53 -10.62
N GLU A 99 -19.35 1.67 -10.42
CA GLU A 99 -18.02 1.91 -11.01
C GLU A 99 -16.98 2.29 -9.96
N TRP A 100 -15.87 1.55 -9.96
CA TRP A 100 -14.69 1.84 -9.14
C TRP A 100 -13.50 2.22 -10.02
N ARG A 101 -12.66 3.12 -9.54
CA ARG A 101 -11.36 3.40 -10.14
C ARG A 101 -10.30 2.62 -9.35
N PRO A 102 -9.75 1.53 -9.91
CA PRO A 102 -8.71 0.75 -9.26
C PRO A 102 -7.41 1.55 -9.13
N THR A 103 -6.51 1.14 -8.25
CA THR A 103 -5.21 1.79 -7.99
C THR A 103 -4.04 0.82 -8.00
N LEU A 104 -4.32 -0.49 -7.88
CA LEU A 104 -3.30 -1.54 -7.91
C LEU A 104 -3.15 -2.17 -9.30
N SER A 105 -4.16 -2.05 -10.16
CA SER A 105 -4.08 -2.46 -11.57
C SER A 105 -3.11 -1.61 -12.37
N ASP A 106 -2.43 -2.22 -13.33
CA ASP A 106 -1.52 -1.53 -14.24
C ASP A 106 -2.30 -0.57 -15.17
N THR A 107 -1.65 0.52 -15.55
CA THR A 107 -2.22 1.51 -16.47
C THR A 107 -1.68 1.26 -17.86
N ALA A 108 -2.55 1.10 -18.86
CA ALA A 108 -2.12 0.94 -20.25
C ALA A 108 -1.33 2.16 -20.78
N VAL A 109 -1.58 3.35 -20.22
CA VAL A 109 -0.89 4.60 -20.58
C VAL A 109 -0.22 5.19 -19.33
N PRO A 110 1.12 5.26 -19.29
CA PRO A 110 1.84 5.89 -18.19
C PRO A 110 1.39 7.34 -17.98
N GLY A 111 1.08 7.70 -16.72
CA GLY A 111 0.69 9.07 -16.35
C GLY A 111 -0.80 9.40 -16.53
N ARG A 112 -1.61 8.51 -17.11
CA ARG A 112 -3.07 8.64 -17.12
C ARG A 112 -3.67 7.86 -15.95
N GLU A 113 -4.75 8.39 -15.36
CA GLU A 113 -5.49 7.63 -14.37
C GLU A 113 -6.08 6.35 -14.98
N PRO A 114 -6.10 5.23 -14.22
CA PRO A 114 -6.71 4.01 -14.68
C PRO A 114 -8.21 4.24 -14.99
N PRO A 115 -8.74 3.60 -16.04
CA PRO A 115 -10.16 3.66 -16.35
C PRO A 115 -10.97 3.05 -15.21
N ARG A 116 -12.20 3.54 -15.03
CA ARG A 116 -13.14 2.92 -14.10
C ARG A 116 -13.49 1.50 -14.57
N VAL A 117 -13.62 0.59 -13.63
CA VAL A 117 -14.10 -0.77 -13.86
C VAL A 117 -15.54 -0.89 -13.38
N LYS A 118 -16.37 -1.55 -14.19
CA LYS A 118 -17.77 -1.81 -13.88
C LYS A 118 -17.88 -3.04 -12.98
N VAL A 119 -18.57 -2.86 -11.86
CA VAL A 119 -18.87 -3.85 -10.84
C VAL A 119 -20.35 -4.19 -10.95
N ARG A 120 -20.63 -5.45 -11.29
CA ARG A 120 -21.98 -5.99 -11.50
C ARG A 120 -22.48 -6.87 -10.35
N HIS A 121 -21.57 -7.29 -9.48
CA HIS A 121 -21.88 -8.18 -8.37
C HIS A 121 -21.62 -7.49 -7.04
N LEU A 122 -22.49 -7.74 -6.06
CA LEU A 122 -22.35 -7.19 -4.72
C LEU A 122 -21.04 -7.63 -4.05
N ASP A 123 -20.58 -8.84 -4.35
CA ASP A 123 -19.28 -9.36 -3.93
C ASP A 123 -18.11 -8.45 -4.30
N HIS A 124 -18.15 -7.87 -5.50
CA HIS A 124 -17.08 -6.98 -5.95
C HIS A 124 -17.14 -5.62 -5.24
N GLU A 125 -18.35 -5.09 -4.97
CA GLU A 125 -18.52 -3.88 -4.15
C GLU A 125 -18.01 -4.10 -2.72
N ILE A 126 -18.31 -5.27 -2.12
CA ILE A 126 -17.79 -5.66 -0.81
C ILE A 126 -16.26 -5.77 -0.85
N ALA A 127 -15.71 -6.40 -1.89
CA ALA A 127 -14.27 -6.54 -2.05
C ALA A 127 -13.57 -5.18 -2.13
N PHE A 128 -14.08 -4.25 -2.94
CA PHE A 128 -13.53 -2.90 -3.03
C PHE A 128 -13.69 -2.11 -1.72
N ALA A 129 -14.85 -2.15 -1.07
CA ALA A 129 -15.08 -1.41 0.17
C ALA A 129 -14.16 -1.90 1.31
N LEU A 130 -14.06 -3.22 1.50
CA LEU A 130 -13.20 -3.81 2.52
C LEU A 130 -11.71 -3.70 2.16
N SER A 131 -11.31 -3.86 0.89
CA SER A 131 -9.91 -3.65 0.50
C SER A 131 -9.49 -2.21 0.74
N THR A 132 -10.36 -1.24 0.42
CA THR A 132 -10.12 0.19 0.70
C THR A 132 -9.96 0.44 2.21
N LEU A 133 -10.73 -0.24 3.06
CA LEU A 133 -10.57 -0.16 4.52
C LEU A 133 -9.22 -0.71 4.97
N ALA A 134 -8.79 -1.85 4.42
CA ALA A 134 -7.50 -2.44 4.72
C ALA A 134 -6.32 -1.55 4.25
N GLU A 135 -6.42 -0.96 3.05
CA GLU A 135 -5.47 0.04 2.56
C GLU A 135 -5.41 1.27 3.48
N ALA A 136 -6.57 1.78 3.92
CA ALA A 136 -6.65 2.88 4.86
C ALA A 136 -6.01 2.54 6.21
N TYR A 137 -6.19 1.32 6.74
CA TYR A 137 -5.48 0.87 7.95
C TYR A 137 -3.97 0.83 7.75
N THR A 138 -3.48 0.32 6.61
CA THR A 138 -2.04 0.36 6.30
C THR A 138 -1.51 1.80 6.27
N LEU A 139 -2.26 2.74 5.69
CA LEU A 139 -1.90 4.16 5.67
C LEU A 139 -1.93 4.81 7.07
N VAL A 140 -2.88 4.43 7.93
CA VAL A 140 -2.92 4.89 9.33
C VAL A 140 -1.71 4.36 10.09
N GLY A 141 -1.38 3.07 9.94
CA GLY A 141 -0.19 2.49 10.55
C GLY A 141 1.10 3.16 10.06
N ARG A 142 1.15 3.50 8.77
CA ARG A 142 2.24 4.26 8.17
C ARG A 142 2.36 5.67 8.76
N SER A 143 1.25 6.41 8.86
CA SER A 143 1.19 7.73 9.51
C SER A 143 1.71 7.66 10.96
N ALA A 144 1.29 6.64 11.73
CA ALA A 144 1.76 6.46 13.10
C ALA A 144 3.29 6.25 13.19
N LEU A 145 3.92 5.64 12.18
CA LEU A 145 5.36 5.41 12.14
C LEU A 145 6.16 6.61 11.63
N HIS A 146 5.52 7.56 10.93
CA HIS A 146 6.19 8.68 10.28
C HIS A 146 7.13 9.48 11.21
N PRO A 147 6.73 9.82 12.46
CA PRO A 147 7.61 10.55 13.39
C PRO A 147 8.93 9.84 13.70
N LEU A 148 9.01 8.51 13.55
CA LEU A 148 10.23 7.74 13.83
C LEU A 148 11.32 7.92 12.77
N TYR A 149 10.98 8.51 11.62
CA TYR A 149 11.87 8.66 10.48
C TYR A 149 12.23 10.11 10.18
N VAL A 150 11.52 11.08 10.76
CA VAL A 150 11.80 12.51 10.60
C VAL A 150 13.10 12.84 11.33
N THR A 151 14.06 13.42 10.61
CA THR A 151 15.38 13.79 11.15
C THR A 151 15.52 15.28 11.44
N SER A 152 14.53 16.09 11.05
CA SER A 152 14.49 17.54 11.31
C SER A 152 13.83 17.92 12.64
N ALA A 153 13.19 16.97 13.31
CA ALA A 153 12.42 17.17 14.52
C ALA A 153 13.12 16.58 15.76
N ALA A 154 12.56 16.87 16.94
CA ALA A 154 12.99 16.26 18.19
C ALA A 154 12.85 14.73 18.11
N VAL A 155 13.84 14.02 18.67
CA VAL A 155 13.86 12.55 18.67
C VAL A 155 12.68 12.03 19.51
N PRO A 156 11.83 11.14 18.97
CA PRO A 156 10.72 10.56 19.71
C PRO A 156 11.18 9.81 20.97
N THR A 157 10.44 9.96 22.05
CA THR A 157 10.67 9.22 23.31
C THR A 157 10.46 7.72 23.12
N SER A 158 10.97 6.91 24.06
CA SER A 158 10.79 5.45 24.06
C SER A 158 9.31 5.05 24.13
N GLU A 159 8.51 5.81 24.89
CA GLU A 159 7.06 5.60 25.01
C GLU A 159 6.33 5.91 23.69
N GLU A 160 6.61 7.05 23.08
CA GLU A 160 6.04 7.42 21.77
C GLU A 160 6.41 6.41 20.69
N ARG A 161 7.67 5.96 20.67
CA ARG A 161 8.13 4.90 19.76
C ARG A 161 7.33 3.62 19.95
N THR A 162 7.16 3.19 21.19
CA THR A 162 6.41 1.97 21.50
C THR A 162 4.96 2.08 21.07
N LEU A 163 4.31 3.23 21.34
CA LEU A 163 2.93 3.49 20.95
C LEU A 163 2.74 3.52 19.43
N ALA A 164 3.66 4.18 18.70
CA ALA A 164 3.67 4.23 17.24
C ALA A 164 3.75 2.82 16.64
N ILE A 165 4.70 2.01 17.11
CA ILE A 165 4.91 0.64 16.63
C ILE A 165 3.73 -0.26 16.97
N GLN A 166 3.17 -0.18 18.17
CA GLN A 166 1.98 -0.95 18.56
C GLN A 166 0.76 -0.58 17.72
N THR A 167 0.54 0.72 17.50
CA THR A 167 -0.57 1.23 16.68
C THR A 167 -0.45 0.73 15.24
N ALA A 168 0.72 0.85 14.64
CA ALA A 168 0.97 0.37 13.29
C ALA A 168 0.83 -1.16 13.17
N THR A 169 1.36 -1.91 14.14
CA THR A 169 1.25 -3.37 14.17
C THR A 169 -0.22 -3.81 14.21
N ARG A 170 -1.05 -3.18 15.06
CA ARG A 170 -2.48 -3.47 15.14
C ARG A 170 -3.16 -3.26 13.79
N HIS A 171 -2.99 -2.09 13.18
CA HIS A 171 -3.64 -1.78 11.90
C HIS A 171 -3.17 -2.66 10.74
N LEU A 172 -1.89 -3.07 10.70
CA LEU A 172 -1.40 -4.01 9.69
C LEU A 172 -1.99 -5.42 9.87
N LEU A 173 -2.15 -5.89 11.12
CA LEU A 173 -2.80 -7.18 11.39
C LEU A 173 -4.30 -7.13 11.08
N ASP A 174 -4.97 -6.01 11.37
CA ASP A 174 -6.37 -5.80 10.97
C ASP A 174 -6.50 -5.81 9.44
N ALA A 175 -5.62 -5.11 8.71
CA ALA A 175 -5.58 -5.14 7.25
C ALA A 175 -5.34 -6.56 6.70
N ALA A 176 -4.37 -7.30 7.26
CA ALA A 176 -4.11 -8.69 6.89
C ALA A 176 -5.36 -9.57 7.07
N SER A 177 -6.08 -9.43 8.19
CA SER A 177 -7.30 -10.19 8.45
C SER A 177 -8.39 -9.93 7.42
N ILE A 178 -8.58 -8.67 7.03
CA ILE A 178 -9.57 -8.27 6.03
C ILE A 178 -9.22 -8.87 4.67
N TYR A 179 -7.95 -8.80 4.26
CA TYR A 179 -7.50 -9.37 3.00
C TYR A 179 -7.65 -10.90 2.95
N GLU A 180 -7.34 -11.61 4.04
CA GLU A 180 -7.56 -13.07 4.13
C GLU A 180 -9.05 -13.45 4.04
N TYR A 181 -9.91 -12.69 4.71
CA TYR A 181 -11.36 -12.86 4.62
C TYR A 181 -11.87 -12.65 3.19
N LEU A 182 -11.45 -11.55 2.54
CA LEU A 182 -11.83 -11.25 1.15
C LEU A 182 -11.32 -12.31 0.18
N ALA A 183 -10.07 -12.75 0.32
CA ALA A 183 -9.52 -13.79 -0.54
C ALA A 183 -10.31 -15.10 -0.44
N THR A 184 -10.66 -15.51 0.77
CA THR A 184 -11.47 -16.71 1.02
C THR A 184 -12.88 -16.57 0.43
N ARG A 185 -13.48 -15.38 0.55
CA ARG A 185 -14.77 -15.09 -0.06
C ARG A 185 -14.71 -15.10 -1.59
N ALA A 186 -13.61 -14.62 -2.17
CA ALA A 186 -13.46 -14.51 -3.61
C ALA A 186 -13.15 -15.86 -4.30
N ASP A 187 -12.73 -16.90 -3.57
CA ASP A 187 -12.48 -18.24 -4.16
C ASP A 187 -13.71 -18.85 -4.83
N THR A 188 -14.91 -18.45 -4.43
CA THR A 188 -16.15 -18.92 -5.06
C THR A 188 -16.46 -18.21 -6.37
N ASN A 189 -15.73 -17.14 -6.70
CA ASN A 189 -15.96 -16.28 -7.86
C ASN A 189 -14.77 -16.35 -8.82
N THR A 190 -14.94 -16.99 -9.97
CA THR A 190 -13.87 -17.18 -10.97
C THR A 190 -13.63 -15.96 -11.87
N SER A 191 -14.50 -14.95 -11.79
CA SER A 191 -14.51 -13.76 -12.63
C SER A 191 -14.38 -12.50 -11.77
N VAL A 192 -13.32 -11.72 -12.00
CA VAL A 192 -13.09 -10.43 -11.35
C VAL A 192 -12.89 -9.32 -12.39
N PRO A 193 -13.33 -8.08 -12.10
CA PRO A 193 -13.22 -6.98 -13.04
C PRO A 193 -11.78 -6.43 -13.18
N CYS A 194 -10.93 -6.61 -12.17
CA CYS A 194 -9.54 -6.17 -12.17
C CYS A 194 -8.68 -6.92 -11.15
N ALA A 195 -7.37 -6.68 -11.20
CA ALA A 195 -6.38 -7.31 -10.32
C ALA A 195 -6.53 -6.88 -8.85
N ASP A 196 -7.04 -5.68 -8.55
CA ASP A 196 -7.12 -5.12 -7.18
C ASP A 196 -7.91 -6.01 -6.22
N ILE A 197 -8.99 -6.63 -6.71
CA ILE A 197 -9.88 -7.50 -5.93
C ILE A 197 -9.75 -8.97 -6.31
N ALA A 198 -8.69 -9.34 -7.04
CA ALA A 198 -8.44 -10.73 -7.37
C ALA A 198 -8.00 -11.54 -6.13
N PRO A 199 -8.43 -12.82 -5.99
CA PRO A 199 -8.07 -13.63 -4.83
C PRO A 199 -6.55 -13.76 -4.62
N THR A 200 -5.77 -13.84 -5.70
CA THR A 200 -4.31 -13.91 -5.64
C THR A 200 -3.70 -12.61 -5.11
N THR A 201 -4.12 -11.45 -5.63
CA THR A 201 -3.70 -10.13 -5.15
C THR A 201 -4.07 -9.93 -3.68
N LEU A 202 -5.30 -10.24 -3.29
CA LEU A 202 -5.76 -10.12 -1.91
C LEU A 202 -4.92 -10.97 -0.95
N ARG A 203 -4.62 -12.24 -1.30
CA ARG A 203 -3.68 -13.06 -0.51
C ARG A 203 -2.26 -12.49 -0.48
N GLY A 204 -1.83 -11.89 -1.58
CA GLY A 204 -0.54 -11.21 -1.64
C GLY A 204 -0.48 -10.01 -0.70
N LEU A 205 -1.52 -9.19 -0.67
CA LEU A 205 -1.65 -8.05 0.24
C LEU A 205 -1.73 -8.47 1.70
N ALA A 206 -2.44 -9.57 2.01
CA ALA A 206 -2.44 -10.17 3.35
C ALA A 206 -1.03 -10.57 3.80
N ALA A 207 -0.30 -11.28 2.93
CA ALA A 207 1.08 -11.69 3.22
C ALA A 207 2.03 -10.49 3.34
N LEU A 208 1.83 -9.43 2.54
CA LEU A 208 2.61 -8.19 2.67
C LEU A 208 2.37 -7.51 4.03
N ALA A 209 1.11 -7.32 4.43
CA ALA A 209 0.77 -6.70 5.70
C ALA A 209 1.33 -7.52 6.89
N HIS A 210 1.32 -8.86 6.78
CA HIS A 210 1.94 -9.75 7.75
C HIS A 210 3.48 -9.60 7.80
N ALA A 211 4.14 -9.50 6.63
CA ALA A 211 5.59 -9.26 6.57
C ALA A 211 5.96 -7.93 7.26
N GLU A 212 5.22 -6.86 6.98
CA GLU A 212 5.43 -5.54 7.56
C GLU A 212 5.20 -5.55 9.08
N ALA A 213 4.13 -6.19 9.56
CA ALA A 213 3.86 -6.34 11.00
C ALA A 213 4.97 -7.14 11.71
N THR A 214 5.53 -8.16 11.04
CA THR A 214 6.64 -8.96 11.57
C THR A 214 7.91 -8.12 11.69
N LEU A 215 8.21 -7.27 10.71
CA LEU A 215 9.33 -6.34 10.79
C LEU A 215 9.18 -5.29 11.90
N LEU A 216 7.95 -4.88 12.23
CA LEU A 216 7.70 -3.97 13.34
C LEU A 216 8.04 -4.59 14.70
N ALA A 217 7.87 -5.90 14.85
CA ALA A 217 8.29 -6.60 16.06
C ALA A 217 9.81 -6.58 16.26
N VAL A 218 10.57 -6.56 15.16
CA VAL A 218 12.03 -6.38 15.17
C VAL A 218 12.39 -4.92 15.45
N LEU A 219 11.77 -3.98 14.71
CA LEU A 219 12.04 -2.54 14.83
C LEU A 219 11.83 -2.00 16.26
N LYS A 220 10.93 -2.61 17.03
CA LYS A 220 10.66 -2.25 18.42
C LYS A 220 11.92 -2.26 19.29
N ASP A 221 12.75 -3.28 19.11
CA ASP A 221 13.91 -3.57 19.96
C ASP A 221 15.24 -3.43 19.17
N ASP A 222 15.20 -2.91 17.94
CA ASP A 222 16.36 -2.71 17.07
C ASP A 222 16.89 -1.27 17.23
N PRO A 223 18.06 -1.07 17.87
CA PRO A 223 18.57 0.27 18.15
C PRO A 223 19.25 0.92 16.94
N TYR A 224 19.71 0.13 15.96
CA TYR A 224 20.62 0.61 14.93
C TYR A 224 19.98 1.60 13.93
N PRO A 225 18.73 1.41 13.47
CA PRO A 225 18.02 2.43 12.69
C PRO A 225 17.98 3.79 13.38
N ALA A 226 17.69 3.79 14.69
CA ALA A 226 17.63 5.01 15.49
C ALA A 226 18.99 5.68 15.59
N ILE A 227 20.06 4.93 15.89
CA ILE A 227 21.43 5.44 15.99
C ILE A 227 21.87 6.11 14.69
N VAL A 228 21.63 5.46 13.55
CA VAL A 228 21.97 6.01 12.23
C VAL A 228 21.15 7.27 11.93
N SER A 229 19.87 7.29 12.28
CA SER A 229 19.03 8.48 12.12
C SER A 229 19.48 9.66 13.01
N GLN A 230 19.84 9.40 14.26
CA GLN A 230 20.31 10.40 15.22
C GLN A 230 21.62 11.04 14.78
N SER A 231 22.55 10.24 14.22
CA SER A 231 23.83 10.75 13.70
C SER A 231 23.67 11.80 12.58
N ARG A 232 22.47 11.90 12.01
CA ARG A 232 22.10 12.80 10.92
C ARG A 232 21.14 13.90 11.36
N ASN A 233 20.68 13.87 12.60
CA ASN A 233 19.81 14.89 13.16
C ASN A 233 20.67 16.05 13.69
N GLU A 234 20.62 17.20 13.01
CA GLU A 234 21.38 18.40 13.40
C GLU A 234 20.93 18.98 14.75
N THR A 235 19.71 18.65 15.19
CA THR A 235 19.15 19.11 16.46
C THR A 235 19.54 18.22 17.64
N ASP A 236 20.05 17.01 17.38
CA ASP A 236 20.47 16.07 18.41
C ASP A 236 21.89 16.41 18.91
N ARG A 237 21.97 16.80 20.18
CA ARG A 237 23.23 17.14 20.87
C ARG A 237 23.59 16.12 21.94
N GLU A 238 22.82 15.04 22.11
CA GLU A 238 23.00 14.09 23.21
C GLU A 238 24.38 13.40 23.14
N TRP A 239 24.85 13.11 21.91
CA TRP A 239 26.17 12.54 21.66
C TRP A 239 27.33 13.40 22.20
N MET A 240 27.13 14.71 22.38
CA MET A 240 28.14 15.62 22.94
C MET A 240 28.37 15.39 24.43
N TYR A 241 27.39 14.80 25.12
CA TYR A 241 27.41 14.61 26.58
C TYR A 241 27.58 13.14 26.97
N LYS A 242 27.10 12.20 26.13
CA LYS A 242 27.20 10.76 26.38
C LYS A 242 27.28 9.98 25.06
N SER A 243 28.14 8.96 25.00
CA SER A 243 28.09 8.00 23.90
C SER A 243 26.78 7.20 23.96
N PRO A 244 26.11 6.95 22.81
CA PRO A 244 24.90 6.13 22.79
C PRO A 244 25.15 4.74 23.37
N ASP A 245 24.40 4.37 24.40
CA ASP A 245 24.41 2.99 24.92
C ASP A 245 23.60 2.11 23.96
N ILE A 246 24.25 1.12 23.35
CA ILE A 246 23.58 0.17 22.45
C ILE A 246 23.08 -1.01 23.29
N PRO A 247 21.75 -1.21 23.44
CA PRO A 247 21.21 -2.35 24.17
C PRO A 247 21.63 -3.66 23.51
N LYS A 248 21.85 -4.70 24.33
CA LYS A 248 22.06 -6.06 23.80
C LYS A 248 20.78 -6.54 23.13
N VAL A 249 20.87 -6.87 21.85
CA VAL A 249 19.74 -7.38 21.07
C VAL A 249 19.70 -8.91 21.09
N ARG A 250 18.49 -9.46 20.92
CA ARG A 250 18.29 -10.90 20.69
C ARG A 250 18.59 -11.22 19.21
N ALA A 251 19.84 -11.01 18.81
CA ALA A 251 20.28 -10.97 17.41
C ALA A 251 19.80 -12.18 16.60
N HIS A 252 20.08 -13.40 17.06
CA HIS A 252 19.63 -14.61 16.38
C HIS A 252 18.10 -14.71 16.23
N LEU A 253 17.32 -14.31 17.25
CA LEU A 253 15.85 -14.29 17.15
C LEU A 253 15.40 -13.30 16.09
N PHE A 254 15.94 -12.07 16.10
CA PHE A 254 15.59 -11.03 15.12
C PHE A 254 15.95 -11.43 13.71
N ALA A 255 17.08 -12.10 13.51
CA ALA A 255 17.44 -12.66 12.21
C ALA A 255 16.36 -13.62 11.69
N ARG A 256 15.86 -14.51 12.55
CA ARG A 256 14.78 -15.45 12.19
C ARG A 256 13.43 -14.78 11.96
N LEU A 257 13.09 -13.71 12.70
CA LEU A 257 11.88 -12.93 12.43
C LEU A 257 11.99 -12.20 11.08
N CYS A 258 13.15 -11.63 10.75
CA CYS A 258 13.40 -11.02 9.45
C CYS A 258 13.31 -12.03 8.30
N LEU A 259 13.77 -13.27 8.49
CA LEU A 259 13.61 -14.34 7.51
C LEU A 259 12.14 -14.74 7.32
N ALA A 260 11.34 -14.83 8.39
CA ALA A 260 9.89 -15.06 8.25
C ALA A 260 9.21 -13.92 7.47
N ALA A 261 9.57 -12.66 7.76
CA ALA A 261 9.08 -11.51 7.00
C ALA A 261 9.50 -11.58 5.51
N ALA A 262 10.71 -12.05 5.21
CA ALA A 262 11.16 -12.29 3.83
C ALA A 262 10.35 -13.39 3.13
N GLU A 263 10.01 -14.47 3.82
CA GLU A 263 9.17 -15.56 3.30
C GLU A 263 7.76 -15.05 2.97
N HIS A 264 7.14 -14.26 3.87
CA HIS A 264 5.86 -13.60 3.61
C HIS A 264 5.92 -12.63 2.43
N ALA A 265 6.97 -11.80 2.34
CA ALA A 265 7.16 -10.88 1.22
C ALA A 265 7.40 -11.62 -0.12
N ALA A 266 8.12 -12.75 -0.09
CA ALA A 266 8.31 -13.61 -1.26
C ALA A 266 6.98 -14.23 -1.73
N LYS A 267 6.17 -14.74 -0.79
CA LYS A 267 4.81 -15.21 -1.06
C LYS A 267 3.96 -14.10 -1.68
N ALA A 268 3.98 -12.91 -1.10
CA ALA A 268 3.27 -11.74 -1.62
C ALA A 268 3.67 -11.39 -3.05
N SER A 269 4.98 -11.33 -3.33
CA SER A 269 5.52 -11.09 -4.68
C SER A 269 5.04 -12.14 -5.68
N SER A 270 5.14 -13.43 -5.36
CA SER A 270 4.71 -14.52 -6.25
C SER A 270 3.21 -14.47 -6.58
N LEU A 271 2.36 -14.14 -5.58
CA LEU A 271 0.92 -14.08 -5.75
C LEU A 271 0.50 -12.87 -6.59
N CYS A 272 1.08 -11.69 -6.33
CA CYS A 272 0.77 -10.47 -7.07
C CYS A 272 1.31 -10.46 -8.52
N GLN A 273 2.33 -11.27 -8.83
CA GLN A 273 2.81 -11.44 -10.21
C GLN A 273 1.85 -12.26 -11.08
N THR A 274 0.93 -13.00 -10.46
CA THR A 274 -0.04 -13.82 -11.20
C THR A 274 -1.01 -12.92 -11.94
N ARG A 275 -1.00 -12.98 -13.27
CA ARG A 275 -1.95 -12.25 -14.11
C ARG A 275 -3.32 -12.89 -14.05
N VAL A 276 -4.36 -12.08 -13.87
CA VAL A 276 -5.73 -12.54 -13.67
C VAL A 276 -6.56 -12.28 -14.92
N PRO A 277 -7.37 -13.24 -15.39
CA PRO A 277 -8.32 -13.01 -16.46
C PRO A 277 -9.41 -12.04 -15.98
N THR A 278 -9.61 -10.94 -16.70
CA THR A 278 -10.62 -9.92 -16.36
C THR A 278 -11.83 -10.03 -17.29
N THR A 279 -13.03 -9.82 -16.75
CA THR A 279 -14.29 -9.91 -17.52
C THR A 279 -14.76 -8.57 -18.06
N GLY A 280 -13.83 -7.72 -18.50
CA GLY A 280 -14.19 -6.41 -19.03
C GLY A 280 -15.02 -6.52 -20.32
N ASP A 281 -16.22 -5.91 -20.32
CA ASP A 281 -17.01 -5.59 -21.51
C ASP A 281 -16.28 -4.64 -22.49
N GLY A 282 -15.10 -4.14 -22.12
CA GLY A 282 -14.20 -3.43 -23.02
C GLY A 282 -13.45 -4.41 -23.91
N GLY A 283 -14.04 -4.75 -25.05
CA GLY A 283 -13.52 -5.75 -25.98
C GLY A 283 -12.02 -5.64 -26.25
N GLY A 284 -11.30 -6.77 -26.06
CA GLY A 284 -10.01 -7.14 -26.67
C GLY A 284 -8.84 -6.13 -26.66
N GLY A 285 -8.98 -4.97 -26.04
CA GLY A 285 -8.06 -3.85 -26.19
C GLY A 285 -6.90 -3.88 -25.17
N PRO A 286 -5.87 -3.06 -25.40
CA PRO A 286 -4.71 -2.96 -24.50
C PRO A 286 -5.08 -2.62 -23.04
N GLY A 287 -6.22 -1.95 -22.82
CA GLY A 287 -6.72 -1.60 -21.49
C GLY A 287 -7.21 -2.80 -20.65
N ALA A 288 -7.87 -3.79 -21.27
CA ALA A 288 -8.32 -5.00 -20.57
C ALA A 288 -7.13 -5.86 -20.13
N ALA A 289 -6.08 -5.88 -20.95
CA ALA A 289 -4.84 -6.57 -20.66
C ALA A 289 -4.10 -6.00 -19.43
N ALA A 290 -4.13 -4.68 -19.24
CA ALA A 290 -3.50 -3.98 -18.12
C ALA A 290 -4.29 -4.14 -16.81
N ALA A 291 -5.63 -4.18 -16.88
CA ALA A 291 -6.50 -4.35 -15.71
C ALA A 291 -6.29 -5.70 -14.97
N GLY A 292 -5.77 -6.72 -15.65
CA GLY A 292 -5.46 -8.03 -15.06
C GLY A 292 -4.05 -8.16 -14.47
N LYS A 293 -3.23 -7.11 -14.56
CA LYS A 293 -1.85 -7.10 -14.06
C LYS A 293 -1.74 -6.11 -12.89
N VAL A 294 -1.04 -6.49 -11.83
CA VAL A 294 -0.68 -5.57 -10.73
C VAL A 294 0.41 -4.59 -11.20
N ASN A 295 0.32 -3.34 -10.76
CA ASN A 295 1.23 -2.28 -11.16
C ASN A 295 2.68 -2.56 -10.72
N ASP A 296 3.63 -2.03 -11.50
CA ASP A 296 5.05 -2.26 -11.27
C ASP A 296 5.56 -1.66 -9.95
N ALA A 297 4.91 -0.62 -9.42
CA ALA A 297 5.34 0.05 -8.19
C ALA A 297 5.18 -0.88 -6.97
N LEU A 298 4.03 -1.56 -6.85
CA LEU A 298 3.80 -2.55 -5.81
C LEU A 298 4.71 -3.76 -5.98
N LEU A 299 4.89 -4.26 -7.22
CA LEU A 299 5.77 -5.41 -7.48
C LEU A 299 7.23 -5.12 -7.09
N ARG A 300 7.74 -3.93 -7.40
CA ARG A 300 9.08 -3.49 -6.99
C ARG A 300 9.18 -3.38 -5.48
N TYR A 301 8.18 -2.77 -4.84
CA TYR A 301 8.15 -2.65 -3.38
C TYR A 301 8.17 -4.03 -2.69
N LEU A 302 7.39 -5.00 -3.18
CA LEU A 302 7.37 -6.36 -2.63
C LEU A 302 8.74 -7.04 -2.70
N GLU A 303 9.44 -6.88 -3.83
CA GLU A 303 10.78 -7.42 -4.02
C GLU A 303 11.83 -6.68 -3.18
N ASP A 304 11.76 -5.36 -3.10
CA ASP A 304 12.63 -4.54 -2.25
C ASP A 304 12.41 -4.87 -0.75
N THR A 305 11.17 -5.07 -0.30
CA THR A 305 10.85 -5.52 1.07
C THR A 305 11.43 -6.91 1.31
N ARG A 306 11.27 -7.86 0.39
CA ARG A 306 11.86 -9.20 0.49
C ARG A 306 13.39 -9.16 0.66
N ARG A 307 14.08 -8.36 -0.16
CA ARG A 307 15.54 -8.17 -0.09
C ARG A 307 15.95 -7.49 1.20
N THR A 308 15.22 -6.45 1.62
CA THR A 308 15.48 -5.72 2.86
C THR A 308 15.33 -6.63 4.09
N CYS A 309 14.31 -7.48 4.12
CA CYS A 309 14.14 -8.49 5.15
C CYS A 309 15.35 -9.45 5.22
N ARG A 310 15.83 -9.97 4.08
CA ARG A 310 17.01 -10.84 4.04
C ARG A 310 18.29 -10.12 4.48
N ALA A 311 18.47 -8.88 4.06
CA ALA A 311 19.61 -8.06 4.47
C ALA A 311 19.61 -7.76 5.97
N ARG A 312 18.44 -7.48 6.56
CA ARG A 312 18.27 -7.37 8.01
C ARG A 312 18.65 -8.66 8.73
N ALA A 313 18.26 -9.81 8.19
CA ALA A 313 18.66 -11.09 8.76
C ALA A 313 20.18 -11.27 8.72
N CYS A 314 20.83 -10.95 7.59
CA CYS A 314 22.29 -10.92 7.49
C CYS A 314 22.90 -10.00 8.55
N ARG A 315 22.40 -8.76 8.70
CA ARG A 315 22.88 -7.84 9.73
C ARG A 315 22.80 -8.44 11.12
N PHE A 316 21.68 -9.05 11.49
CA PHE A 316 21.52 -9.66 12.80
C PHE A 316 22.39 -10.90 13.00
N PHE A 317 22.61 -11.75 11.99
CA PHE A 317 23.63 -12.80 12.08
C PHE A 317 25.04 -12.23 12.24
N GLY A 318 25.33 -11.09 11.61
CA GLY A 318 26.58 -10.35 11.80
C GLY A 318 26.74 -9.86 13.23
N ILE A 319 25.68 -9.28 13.82
CA ILE A 319 25.67 -8.83 15.23
C ILE A 319 25.87 -10.02 16.18
N ASP A 320 25.20 -11.15 15.92
CA ASP A 320 25.35 -12.37 16.72
C ASP A 320 26.80 -12.89 16.69
N ALA A 321 27.42 -12.90 15.50
CA ALA A 321 28.82 -13.28 15.32
C ALA A 321 29.79 -12.31 16.02
N GLU A 322 29.54 -11.01 15.96
CA GLU A 322 30.36 -10.00 16.62
C GLU A 322 30.29 -10.10 18.14
N LEU A 323 29.09 -10.32 18.70
CA LEU A 323 28.90 -10.62 20.13
C LEU A 323 29.65 -11.89 20.56
N GLY A 324 29.83 -12.84 19.65
CA GLY A 324 30.65 -14.04 19.83
C GLY A 324 32.15 -13.84 19.61
N GLY A 325 32.61 -12.60 19.36
CA GLY A 325 34.01 -12.26 19.10
C GLY A 325 34.51 -12.62 17.71
N GLN A 326 33.62 -12.94 16.76
CA GLN A 326 33.96 -13.33 15.39
C GLN A 326 33.76 -12.17 14.41
N THR A 327 34.53 -11.08 14.59
CA THR A 327 34.43 -9.87 13.77
C THR A 327 34.63 -10.12 12.27
N GLY A 328 35.49 -11.08 11.89
CA GLY A 328 35.67 -11.45 10.47
C GLY A 328 34.39 -12.03 9.86
N THR A 329 33.74 -12.97 10.56
CA THR A 329 32.44 -13.54 10.16
C THR A 329 31.33 -12.48 10.16
N ALA A 330 31.35 -11.56 11.12
CA ALA A 330 30.39 -10.46 11.20
C ALA A 330 30.44 -9.56 9.95
N LEU A 331 31.65 -9.19 9.51
CA LEU A 331 31.86 -8.43 8.27
C LEU A 331 31.39 -9.18 7.03
N ALA A 332 31.61 -10.50 6.95
CA ALA A 332 31.12 -11.31 5.84
C ALA A 332 29.58 -11.32 5.78
N TRP A 333 28.89 -11.39 6.92
CA TRP A 333 27.44 -11.25 6.98
C TRP A 333 26.95 -9.88 6.50
N LEU A 334 27.59 -8.79 6.92
CA LEU A 334 27.24 -7.45 6.43
C LEU A 334 27.38 -7.34 4.91
N ARG A 335 28.45 -7.89 4.34
CA ARG A 335 28.65 -7.94 2.88
C ARG A 335 27.60 -8.78 2.17
N ALA A 336 27.20 -9.91 2.75
CA ALA A 336 26.08 -10.70 2.25
C ALA A 336 24.77 -9.88 2.27
N GLY A 337 24.54 -9.07 3.30
CA GLY A 337 23.42 -8.16 3.38
C GLY A 337 23.42 -7.10 2.28
N LEU A 338 24.56 -6.43 2.02
CA LEU A 338 24.70 -5.49 0.91
C LEU A 338 24.44 -6.16 -0.45
N GLN A 339 24.92 -7.40 -0.63
CA GLN A 339 24.68 -8.18 -1.84
C GLN A 339 23.19 -8.46 -2.06
N GLU A 340 22.44 -8.81 -1.02
CA GLU A 340 20.97 -8.99 -1.09
C GLU A 340 20.25 -7.69 -1.50
N LEU A 341 20.71 -6.55 -0.99
CA LEU A 341 20.19 -5.21 -1.36
C LEU A 341 20.61 -4.76 -2.77
N GLY A 342 21.48 -5.51 -3.44
CA GLY A 342 22.03 -5.16 -4.75
C GLY A 342 23.04 -4.01 -4.71
N VAL A 343 23.66 -3.76 -3.55
CA VAL A 343 24.73 -2.77 -3.38
C VAL A 343 26.07 -3.47 -3.64
N GLU A 344 26.83 -2.98 -4.62
CA GLU A 344 28.15 -3.53 -4.92
C GLU A 344 29.12 -3.30 -3.75
N SER A 345 29.73 -4.39 -3.24
CA SER A 345 30.70 -4.32 -2.14
C SER A 345 31.93 -3.51 -2.54
N ARG A 346 32.43 -2.70 -1.60
CA ARG A 346 33.63 -1.87 -1.75
C ARG A 346 34.89 -2.67 -2.12
N GLU A 347 34.94 -3.97 -1.85
CA GLU A 347 36.05 -4.86 -2.22
C GLU A 347 35.93 -5.47 -3.63
N ALA A 348 34.71 -5.61 -4.18
CA ALA A 348 34.53 -6.01 -5.58
C ALA A 348 35.04 -4.93 -6.56
N ALA A 349 35.19 -3.70 -6.06
CA ALA A 349 35.91 -2.62 -6.72
C ALA A 349 37.43 -2.76 -6.50
N ALA A 350 38.02 -3.88 -6.93
CA ALA A 350 39.44 -3.88 -7.29
C ALA A 350 39.71 -2.72 -8.27
N PRO A 351 40.90 -2.08 -8.26
CA PRO A 351 41.17 -0.89 -9.06
C PRO A 351 41.25 -1.29 -10.54
N ARG A 352 40.10 -1.44 -11.19
CA ARG A 352 40.03 -1.43 -12.64
C ARG A 352 40.46 -0.03 -13.06
N LYS A 353 41.67 0.04 -13.64
CA LYS A 353 42.25 1.25 -14.22
C LYS A 353 41.20 1.97 -15.06
N GLY A 354 40.86 3.19 -14.63
CA GLY A 354 40.00 4.13 -15.36
C GLY A 354 38.51 3.93 -15.13
N GLY A 355 37.85 4.89 -14.46
CA GLY A 355 36.40 4.89 -14.41
C GLY A 355 35.81 6.02 -13.59
N LEU A 356 35.30 7.03 -14.28
CA LEU A 356 34.43 8.10 -13.75
C LEU A 356 33.13 7.57 -13.08
N SER A 357 32.92 6.25 -13.03
CA SER A 357 31.71 5.56 -12.55
C SER A 357 31.59 5.49 -11.02
N ALA A 358 32.69 5.37 -10.28
CA ALA A 358 32.64 5.26 -8.81
C ALA A 358 32.20 6.58 -8.14
N GLY A 359 32.63 7.72 -8.68
CA GLY A 359 32.18 9.04 -8.24
C GLY A 359 30.70 9.28 -8.57
N LEU A 360 30.28 8.94 -9.79
CA LEU A 360 28.87 9.04 -10.22
C LEU A 360 27.92 8.16 -9.39
N SER A 361 28.35 6.98 -8.96
CA SER A 361 27.56 6.09 -8.09
C SER A 361 27.32 6.73 -6.70
N ARG A 362 28.36 7.31 -6.10
CA ARG A 362 28.25 8.05 -4.83
C ARG A 362 27.33 9.26 -4.94
N PHE A 363 27.47 10.07 -6.00
CA PHE A 363 26.58 11.21 -6.24
C PHE A 363 25.12 10.77 -6.45
N LYS A 364 24.87 9.68 -7.19
CA LYS A 364 23.51 9.13 -7.38
C LYS A 364 22.90 8.66 -6.06
N LYS A 365 23.71 8.02 -5.21
CA LYS A 365 23.31 7.58 -3.87
C LYS A 365 22.97 8.77 -2.99
N ASP A 366 23.87 9.75 -2.85
CA ASP A 366 23.64 10.96 -2.06
C ASP A 366 22.39 11.73 -2.53
N TRP A 367 22.14 11.74 -3.84
CA TRP A 367 20.95 12.36 -4.40
C TRP A 367 19.66 11.58 -4.10
N ALA A 368 19.70 10.25 -4.20
CA ALA A 368 18.58 9.39 -3.83
C ALA A 368 18.25 9.50 -2.33
N GLU A 369 19.29 9.57 -1.50
CA GLU A 369 19.18 9.79 -0.06
C GLU A 369 18.52 11.13 0.29
N LYS A 370 19.03 12.23 -0.27
CA LYS A 370 18.41 13.56 -0.09
C LYS A 370 16.96 13.61 -0.57
N ARG A 371 16.65 12.89 -1.65
CA ARG A 371 15.28 12.80 -2.17
C ARG A 371 14.38 12.02 -1.22
N GLU A 372 14.88 10.97 -0.62
CA GLU A 372 14.13 10.17 0.35
C GLU A 372 13.92 10.93 1.65
N ASP A 373 14.94 11.61 2.17
CA ASP A 373 14.78 12.46 3.36
C ASP A 373 13.72 13.55 3.10
N LYS A 374 13.77 14.19 1.93
CA LYS A 374 12.74 15.17 1.51
C LYS A 374 11.34 14.58 1.39
N ARG A 375 11.21 13.29 1.02
CA ARG A 375 9.92 12.59 0.97
C ARG A 375 9.40 12.29 2.36
N VAL A 376 10.29 11.88 3.28
CA VAL A 376 9.94 11.70 4.69
C VAL A 376 9.47 13.04 5.26
N GLU A 377 10.23 14.11 5.12
CA GLU A 377 9.87 15.45 5.63
C GLU A 377 8.52 15.97 5.09
N ARG A 378 8.12 15.56 3.88
CA ARG A 378 6.86 15.98 3.25
C ARG A 378 5.72 14.98 3.42
N GLU A 379 5.95 13.89 4.15
CA GLU A 379 5.06 12.73 4.26
C GLU A 379 4.63 12.16 2.88
N ALA A 380 5.44 12.38 1.84
CA ALA A 380 5.06 12.14 0.46
C ALA A 380 5.75 10.89 -0.09
N ALA A 381 5.04 9.75 -0.12
CA ALA A 381 5.49 8.49 -0.71
C ALA A 381 6.88 8.01 -0.23
N TRP A 382 7.23 8.29 1.02
CA TRP A 382 8.44 7.79 1.70
C TRP A 382 8.42 6.26 1.85
N GLY A 383 9.54 5.58 2.01
CA GLY A 383 9.58 4.12 2.19
C GLY A 383 9.00 3.30 1.04
N ALA A 384 8.89 3.88 -0.15
CA ALA A 384 8.45 3.17 -1.36
C ALA A 384 9.49 2.15 -1.86
N ASP A 385 10.68 2.12 -1.24
CA ASP A 385 11.79 1.22 -1.50
C ASP A 385 11.84 0.05 -0.50
N GLY A 386 10.77 -0.22 0.25
CA GLY A 386 10.73 -1.33 1.22
C GLY A 386 11.68 -1.17 2.42
N GLY A 387 12.28 0.02 2.61
CA GLY A 387 13.31 0.26 3.62
C GLY A 387 14.74 -0.06 3.15
N ARG A 388 14.95 -0.29 1.85
CA ARG A 388 16.25 -0.65 1.27
C ARG A 388 17.34 0.38 1.58
N LEU A 389 17.04 1.67 1.42
CA LEU A 389 17.99 2.75 1.70
C LEU A 389 18.33 2.85 3.19
N GLU A 390 17.34 2.69 4.06
CA GLU A 390 17.53 2.72 5.51
C GLU A 390 18.44 1.57 5.96
N GLU A 391 18.14 0.34 5.54
CA GLU A 391 18.96 -0.82 5.90
C GLU A 391 20.37 -0.73 5.31
N THR A 392 20.52 -0.20 4.09
CA THR A 392 21.86 0.04 3.49
C THR A 392 22.71 0.93 4.40
N ARG A 393 22.14 2.04 4.90
CA ARG A 393 22.85 2.97 5.79
C ARG A 393 23.27 2.29 7.09
N VAL A 394 22.42 1.43 7.65
CA VAL A 394 22.74 0.68 8.88
C VAL A 394 23.88 -0.30 8.65
N ILE A 395 23.81 -1.09 7.57
CA ILE A 395 24.85 -2.07 7.26
C ILE A 395 26.19 -1.38 6.99
N GLU A 396 26.21 -0.29 6.25
CA GLU A 396 27.45 0.47 5.97
C GLU A 396 28.04 1.13 7.22
N HIS A 397 27.20 1.63 8.12
CA HIS A 397 27.64 2.16 9.40
C HIS A 397 28.36 1.08 10.23
N LEU A 398 27.77 -0.10 10.33
CA LEU A 398 28.35 -1.24 11.04
C LEU A 398 29.60 -1.76 10.33
N GLU A 399 29.60 -1.86 9.00
CA GLU A 399 30.74 -2.34 8.22
C GLU A 399 31.95 -1.42 8.42
N ALA A 400 31.75 -0.10 8.37
CA ALA A 400 32.82 0.87 8.61
C ALA A 400 33.39 0.74 10.03
N GLN A 401 32.52 0.59 11.03
CA GLN A 401 32.95 0.43 12.42
C GLN A 401 33.72 -0.88 12.64
N TRP A 402 33.17 -2.01 12.21
CA TRP A 402 33.77 -3.32 12.44
C TRP A 402 34.99 -3.58 11.58
N THR A 403 35.10 -2.96 10.41
CA THR A 403 36.33 -3.01 9.60
C THR A 403 37.47 -2.37 10.38
N LYS A 404 37.25 -1.19 10.97
CA LYS A 404 38.26 -0.50 11.78
C LYS A 404 38.67 -1.35 12.99
N VAL A 405 37.71 -1.96 13.69
CA VAL A 405 37.99 -2.86 14.82
C VAL A 405 38.76 -4.09 14.38
N ASN A 406 38.40 -4.70 13.26
CA ASN A 406 39.08 -5.87 12.74
C ASN A 406 40.52 -5.54 12.33
N ASP A 407 40.74 -4.45 11.61
CA ASP A 407 42.08 -4.06 11.13
C ASP A 407 43.01 -3.63 12.26
N MET A 408 42.47 -3.04 13.34
CA MET A 408 43.28 -2.54 14.46
C MET A 408 43.47 -3.53 15.60
N ILE A 409 42.51 -4.43 15.83
CA ILE A 409 42.43 -5.25 17.05
C ILE A 409 42.36 -6.74 16.72
N ALA A 410 41.35 -7.17 15.96
CA ALA A 410 41.03 -8.60 15.84
C ALA A 410 41.85 -9.35 14.78
N SER A 411 42.23 -8.67 13.69
CA SER A 411 42.97 -9.20 12.54
C SER A 411 42.41 -10.52 11.99
N GLN A 412 41.08 -10.70 12.03
CA GLN A 412 40.45 -11.94 11.60
C GLN A 412 40.25 -11.95 10.07
N PRO A 413 40.47 -13.09 9.41
CA PRO A 413 40.15 -13.24 8.00
C PRO A 413 38.63 -13.16 7.79
N ILE A 414 38.21 -12.53 6.68
CA ILE A 414 36.79 -12.40 6.33
C ILE A 414 36.41 -13.58 5.41
N PRO A 415 35.50 -14.47 5.83
CA PRO A 415 35.10 -15.61 5.01
C PRO A 415 34.26 -15.19 3.79
N PRO A 416 34.13 -16.07 2.76
CA PRO A 416 33.26 -15.83 1.63
C PRO A 416 31.76 -15.81 2.03
N THR A 417 30.96 -14.99 1.35
CA THR A 417 29.53 -14.80 1.67
C THR A 417 28.64 -15.97 1.24
N GLY A 418 28.99 -16.66 0.15
CA GLY A 418 28.18 -17.74 -0.43
C GLY A 418 27.83 -18.87 0.56
N PRO A 419 28.83 -19.46 1.27
CA PRO A 419 28.57 -20.47 2.29
C PRO A 419 27.70 -19.98 3.45
N LEU A 420 27.81 -18.70 3.85
CA LEU A 420 27.00 -18.14 4.92
C LEU A 420 25.52 -18.06 4.52
N ILE A 421 25.25 -17.53 3.32
CA ILE A 421 23.88 -17.44 2.79
C ILE A 421 23.24 -18.84 2.69
N ALA A 422 24.02 -19.84 2.28
CA ALA A 422 23.54 -21.23 2.18
C ALA A 422 23.21 -21.87 3.54
N GLN A 423 23.73 -21.34 4.64
CA GLN A 423 23.49 -21.82 6.01
C GLN A 423 22.36 -21.08 6.73
N MET A 424 21.68 -20.13 6.06
CA MET A 424 20.58 -19.41 6.69
C MET A 424 19.48 -20.38 7.15
N PRO A 425 19.05 -20.30 8.43
CA PRO A 425 17.93 -21.10 8.91
C PRO A 425 16.61 -20.63 8.31
N SER A 426 15.53 -21.36 8.56
CA SER A 426 14.18 -20.89 8.23
C SER A 426 13.69 -19.79 9.18
N GLY A 427 12.72 -19.02 8.68
CA GLY A 427 12.02 -18.02 9.46
C GLY A 427 11.39 -18.55 10.76
N ARG A 428 11.04 -17.61 11.65
CA ARG A 428 10.18 -17.88 12.79
C ARG A 428 9.05 -16.85 12.83
N ASP A 429 7.81 -17.29 12.72
CA ASP A 429 6.66 -16.40 12.86
C ASP A 429 6.47 -15.94 14.30
N ILE A 430 5.94 -14.73 14.44
CA ILE A 430 5.58 -14.12 15.74
C ILE A 430 4.10 -13.76 15.83
N HIS A 431 3.47 -13.44 14.69
CA HIS A 431 2.08 -13.05 14.63
C HIS A 431 1.22 -14.21 14.13
N VAL A 432 -0.01 -14.26 14.64
CA VAL A 432 -1.08 -15.06 14.09
C VAL A 432 -2.18 -14.09 13.69
N VAL A 433 -2.49 -14.04 12.40
CA VAL A 433 -3.57 -13.18 11.90
C VAL A 433 -4.89 -13.72 12.44
N LYS A 434 -5.61 -12.88 13.18
CA LYS A 434 -6.91 -13.25 13.73
C LYS A 434 -7.94 -13.22 12.60
N PRO A 435 -8.90 -14.16 12.55
CA PRO A 435 -9.98 -14.09 11.58
C PRO A 435 -10.74 -12.76 11.67
N TYR A 436 -11.03 -12.16 10.53
CA TYR A 436 -11.78 -10.92 10.47
C TYR A 436 -13.18 -11.08 11.09
N GLN A 437 -13.54 -10.14 11.96
CA GLN A 437 -14.88 -10.07 12.53
C GLN A 437 -15.76 -9.26 11.59
N VAL A 438 -16.62 -9.95 10.86
CA VAL A 438 -17.54 -9.32 9.90
C VAL A 438 -18.50 -8.40 10.65
N PRO A 439 -18.53 -7.09 10.36
CA PRO A 439 -19.38 -6.16 11.07
C PRO A 439 -20.84 -6.39 10.69
N GLN A 440 -21.71 -6.29 11.68
CA GLN A 440 -23.14 -6.50 11.54
C GLN A 440 -23.88 -5.24 11.96
N LEU A 441 -25.04 -4.99 11.35
CA LEU A 441 -25.93 -3.96 11.86
C LEU A 441 -26.40 -4.34 13.25
N ASP A 442 -26.39 -3.37 14.15
CA ASP A 442 -27.07 -3.51 15.43
C ASP A 442 -28.56 -3.81 15.18
N ARG A 443 -29.14 -4.70 15.98
CA ARG A 443 -30.55 -5.12 15.82
C ARG A 443 -31.51 -3.92 15.86
N THR A 444 -31.26 -2.96 16.74
CA THR A 444 -32.11 -1.77 16.86
C THR A 444 -32.04 -0.89 15.60
N VAL A 445 -30.85 -0.76 15.01
CA VAL A 445 -30.64 -0.03 13.75
C VAL A 445 -31.29 -0.78 12.60
N LEU A 446 -31.18 -2.11 12.57
CA LEU A 446 -31.84 -2.94 11.55
C LEU A 446 -33.37 -2.81 11.66
N GLU A 447 -33.94 -2.90 12.86
CA GLU A 447 -35.38 -2.74 13.09
C GLU A 447 -35.89 -1.38 12.63
N ALA A 448 -35.12 -0.30 12.83
CA ALA A 448 -35.47 1.03 12.34
C ALA A 448 -35.60 1.09 10.80
N THR A 449 -34.90 0.23 10.06
CA THR A 449 -35.00 0.17 8.59
C THR A 449 -36.27 -0.52 8.06
N ARG A 450 -37.13 -1.03 8.95
CA ARG A 450 -38.47 -1.57 8.60
C ARG A 450 -39.47 -0.49 8.22
N ALA A 451 -39.26 0.75 8.69
CA ALA A 451 -40.08 1.87 8.25
C ALA A 451 -39.88 2.07 6.74
N PRO A 452 -40.95 2.30 5.95
CA PRO A 452 -40.81 2.73 4.57
C PRO A 452 -40.03 4.05 4.49
N PRO A 453 -39.23 4.28 3.44
CA PRO A 453 -38.60 5.56 3.22
C PRO A 453 -39.67 6.66 3.07
N ASP A 454 -39.42 7.84 3.64
CA ASP A 454 -40.33 8.97 3.50
C ASP A 454 -40.38 9.41 2.03
N ARG A 455 -41.59 9.68 1.50
CA ARG A 455 -41.81 10.01 0.08
C ARG A 455 -41.06 11.25 -0.43
N THR A 456 -40.48 12.04 0.46
CA THR A 456 -39.60 13.17 0.12
C THR A 456 -38.18 12.73 -0.22
N ASP A 457 -37.75 11.54 0.19
CA ASP A 457 -36.42 10.98 -0.10
C ASP A 457 -36.34 10.31 -1.48
N ASP A 458 -37.47 9.92 -2.07
CA ASP A 458 -37.53 9.34 -3.42
C ASP A 458 -37.21 10.38 -4.52
N GLY A 459 -37.33 11.68 -4.22
CA GLY A 459 -37.24 12.79 -5.17
C GLY A 459 -36.00 13.69 -5.04
N VAL A 460 -35.21 13.54 -3.98
CA VAL A 460 -33.91 14.22 -3.89
C VAL A 460 -32.89 13.29 -4.54
N GLY A 461 -32.78 13.40 -5.87
CA GLY A 461 -31.65 12.83 -6.60
C GLY A 461 -30.38 13.16 -5.81
N VAL A 462 -29.70 12.11 -5.33
CA VAL A 462 -28.40 12.20 -4.66
C VAL A 462 -27.43 12.84 -5.66
N GLY A 463 -27.41 14.17 -5.65
CA GLY A 463 -26.67 15.07 -6.52
C GLY A 463 -26.32 14.49 -7.88
N ASP A 464 -27.15 14.78 -8.89
CA ASP A 464 -26.64 15.12 -10.23
C ASP A 464 -25.85 16.44 -10.12
N GLY A 465 -24.78 16.40 -9.31
CA GLY A 465 -23.75 17.40 -9.28
C GLY A 465 -22.90 17.09 -10.49
N LEU A 466 -23.25 17.73 -11.60
CA LEU A 466 -22.47 17.86 -12.83
C LEU A 466 -21.02 17.48 -12.57
N SER A 467 -20.64 16.35 -13.14
CA SER A 467 -19.28 15.83 -13.15
C SER A 467 -18.38 16.87 -13.82
N SER A 468 -17.81 17.78 -13.03
CA SER A 468 -16.72 18.68 -13.43
C SER A 468 -15.42 17.86 -13.56
N ASP A 469 -15.46 16.92 -14.50
CA ASP A 469 -14.33 16.17 -15.07
C ASP A 469 -14.60 15.90 -16.57
N GLU A 470 -15.77 16.26 -17.11
CA GLU A 470 -16.09 16.15 -18.55
C GLU A 470 -15.72 17.39 -19.38
N GLU A 471 -15.33 18.52 -18.75
CA GLU A 471 -14.90 19.72 -19.51
C GLU A 471 -13.44 19.67 -19.99
N ALA A 472 -12.66 18.65 -19.64
CA ALA A 472 -11.27 18.53 -20.07
C ALA A 472 -11.05 17.69 -21.35
N GLU A 473 -12.05 16.93 -21.83
CA GLU A 473 -11.90 16.07 -23.02
C GLU A 473 -12.73 16.50 -24.26
N VAL A 474 -13.50 17.60 -24.18
CA VAL A 474 -14.24 18.17 -25.34
C VAL A 474 -13.52 19.41 -25.93
N GLY A 475 -12.43 19.85 -25.32
CA GLY A 475 -11.71 21.08 -25.70
C GLY A 475 -10.72 20.99 -26.88
N ASP A 476 -10.47 19.81 -27.46
CA ASP A 476 -9.34 19.62 -28.40
C ASP A 476 -9.75 19.21 -29.83
N ARG A 477 -11.04 19.37 -30.19
CA ARG A 477 -11.51 19.16 -31.58
C ARG A 477 -11.91 20.43 -32.32
N ALA A 478 -11.73 21.59 -31.70
CA ALA A 478 -12.08 22.89 -32.26
C ALA A 478 -10.91 23.88 -32.19
N LYS A 479 -9.72 23.49 -32.66
CA LYS A 479 -8.59 24.42 -32.91
C LYS A 479 -7.57 23.80 -33.88
N GLN A 480 -7.97 23.65 -35.14
CA GLN A 480 -7.02 23.64 -36.26
C GLN A 480 -7.51 24.62 -37.32
N VAL A 481 -7.26 25.91 -37.07
CA VAL A 481 -7.18 26.90 -38.14
C VAL A 481 -5.77 26.77 -38.71
N PRO A 482 -5.59 26.55 -40.03
CA PRO A 482 -4.26 26.58 -40.63
C PRO A 482 -3.66 27.98 -40.42
N VAL A 483 -2.44 28.01 -39.90
CA VAL A 483 -1.70 29.26 -39.66
C VAL A 483 -1.49 29.96 -41.01
N GLY A 484 -2.14 31.12 -41.22
CA GLY A 484 -1.88 31.96 -42.41
C GLY A 484 -3.01 32.82 -43.00
N ALA A 485 -4.16 33.05 -42.35
CA ALA A 485 -5.22 33.90 -42.92
C ALA A 485 -5.57 35.12 -42.05
N TYR A 486 -5.53 36.31 -42.67
CA TYR A 486 -5.91 37.60 -42.08
C TYR A 486 -7.43 37.70 -41.85
N PRO A 487 -7.90 38.42 -40.82
CA PRO A 487 -9.33 38.48 -40.49
C PRO A 487 -10.04 39.55 -41.36
N GLY A 488 -10.95 39.13 -42.24
CA GLY A 488 -11.76 40.09 -43.00
C GLY A 488 -12.64 39.62 -44.16
N SER A 489 -12.73 38.33 -44.49
CA SER A 489 -13.53 37.88 -45.65
C SER A 489 -14.70 36.97 -45.25
N ARG A 490 -15.91 37.55 -45.22
CA ARG A 490 -17.16 36.78 -45.42
C ARG A 490 -17.35 36.52 -46.92
N PRO A 491 -17.87 35.36 -47.33
CA PRO A 491 -18.56 35.25 -48.59
C PRO A 491 -20.02 34.85 -48.36
N ASP A 492 -20.91 35.82 -48.52
CA ASP A 492 -22.21 35.56 -49.14
C ASP A 492 -21.94 35.36 -50.63
N HIS A 493 -22.39 34.26 -51.21
CA HIS A 493 -23.10 34.21 -52.50
C HIS A 493 -23.58 32.78 -52.76
N GLY A 494 -24.86 32.68 -53.10
CA GLY A 494 -25.54 31.41 -53.26
C GLY A 494 -25.57 30.86 -54.68
N SER A 495 -26.39 29.83 -54.79
CA SER A 495 -27.06 29.31 -55.98
C SER A 495 -26.35 28.23 -56.81
N ARG A 496 -27.00 27.07 -56.75
CA ARG A 496 -27.32 26.13 -57.85
C ARG A 496 -26.27 25.11 -58.32
N SER A 497 -26.60 23.87 -57.95
CA SER A 497 -27.10 22.80 -58.85
C SER A 497 -26.13 21.77 -59.42
N SER A 498 -26.56 20.52 -59.22
CA SER A 498 -26.39 19.32 -60.07
C SER A 498 -25.14 18.46 -59.90
N TYR A 499 -25.38 17.30 -59.26
CA TYR A 499 -24.88 15.94 -59.54
C TYR A 499 -23.46 15.76 -60.09
N TYR A 500 -22.58 15.19 -59.26
CA TYR A 500 -22.35 13.74 -59.18
C TYR A 500 -22.10 13.32 -57.74
#